data_AF-A0A7S2NUA8-F1
#
_entry.id   AF-A0A7S2NUA8-F1
#
_cell.length_a   1.000
_cell.length_b   1.000
_cell.length_c   1.000
_cell.angle_alpha   90.00
_cell.angle_beta   90.00
_cell.angle_gamma   90.00
#
_symmetry.space_group_name_H-M   'P 1'
#
loop_
_entity.id
_entity.type
_entity.pdbx_description
1 polymer ?
#
loop_
_entity_poly.entity_id
_entity_poly.type
_entity_poly.pdbx_seq_one_letter_code
_entity_poly.pdbx_strand_id
1 'polypeptide(L)'
;GTTNPVGEKTRVMIYTCGFVCVLLFMCLMSIAGYVIVTMFEAFARSHRMERLTKGYCAMVFWFIMLTAYLFLFSWMYHFVVLSRSDSLHVTEDNNDFERDLWVNYQMLTTIGLGDEYPNQVLIESTDLFAFGLVSLFGYVTLATFLNKSCSVCAPYFHDGLTLEELLEEKMEKLMSSTSESKNESREEYIDDCDDEASQLHNCRIEVADKSNGNDTVEIEAVSVVTRWL
;
A
#
# COMPACT_ATOMS: atom_id res chain seq x y z
N GLY A 1 27.21 -1.65 5.95
CA GLY A 1 27.71 -0.25 5.93
C GLY A 1 29.23 -0.21 5.96
N THR A 2 29.88 -0.77 4.94
CA THR A 2 31.35 -0.85 4.87
C THR A 2 32.00 0.48 4.46
N THR A 3 31.25 1.36 3.80
CA THR A 3 31.68 2.70 3.42
C THR A 3 30.70 3.75 3.92
N ASN A 4 31.13 4.52 4.93
CA ASN A 4 30.33 5.62 5.49
C ASN A 4 30.84 6.97 4.97
N PRO A 5 29.96 7.91 4.60
CA PRO A 5 30.37 9.24 4.20
C PRO A 5 31.06 9.97 5.35
N VAL A 6 32.27 10.50 5.10
CA VAL A 6 33.03 11.26 6.11
C VAL A 6 32.56 12.72 6.20
N GLY A 7 32.14 13.31 5.07
CA GLY A 7 31.74 14.72 5.00
C GLY A 7 30.33 15.00 5.53
N GLU A 8 30.19 16.06 6.33
CA GLU A 8 28.90 16.51 6.90
C GLU A 8 27.86 16.82 5.82
N LYS A 9 28.28 17.53 4.75
CA LYS A 9 27.39 17.88 3.63
C LYS A 9 26.86 16.63 2.91
N THR A 10 27.72 15.64 2.72
CA THR A 10 27.34 14.36 2.09
C THR A 10 26.37 13.57 2.97
N ARG A 11 26.55 13.59 4.30
CA ARG A 11 25.62 12.96 5.25
C ARG A 11 24.23 13.56 5.14
N VAL A 12 24.10 14.90 5.20
CA VAL A 12 22.81 15.58 5.07
C VAL A 12 22.13 15.23 3.75
N MET A 13 22.88 15.24 2.64
CA MET A 13 22.36 14.86 1.32
C MET A 13 21.87 13.40 1.29
N ILE A 14 22.63 12.46 1.86
CA ILE A 14 22.25 11.05 1.88
C ILE A 14 21.02 10.83 2.75
N TYR A 15 20.89 11.53 3.88
CA TYR A 15 19.70 11.41 4.73
C TYR A 15 18.44 11.90 4.02
N THR A 16 18.47 13.10 3.42
CA THR A 16 17.27 13.66 2.77
C THR A 16 16.92 12.96 1.46
N CYS A 17 17.90 12.79 0.58
CA CYS A 17 17.71 12.15 -0.72
C CYS A 17 17.42 10.65 -0.55
N GLY A 18 18.18 9.97 0.31
CA GLY A 18 17.98 8.54 0.58
C GLY A 18 16.61 8.24 1.16
N PHE A 19 16.13 9.06 2.11
CA PHE A 19 14.80 8.90 2.67
C PHE A 19 13.69 9.03 1.60
N VAL A 20 13.75 10.07 0.76
CA VAL A 20 12.77 10.27 -0.32
C VAL A 20 12.81 9.12 -1.32
N CYS A 21 14.00 8.65 -1.71
CA CYS A 21 14.16 7.51 -2.61
C CYS A 21 13.56 6.22 -2.03
N VAL A 22 13.73 5.96 -0.73
CA VAL A 22 13.13 4.80 -0.06
C VAL A 22 11.60 4.89 -0.04
N LEU A 23 11.03 6.07 0.23
CA LEU A 23 9.58 6.27 0.15
C LEU A 23 9.03 6.03 -1.26
N LEU A 24 9.68 6.61 -2.28
CA LEU A 24 9.31 6.41 -3.68
C LEU A 24 9.42 4.95 -4.09
N PHE A 25 10.49 4.27 -3.67
CA PHE A 25 10.69 2.86 -3.92
C PHE A 25 9.56 2.03 -3.29
N MET A 26 9.23 2.24 -2.01
CA MET A 26 8.12 1.52 -1.35
C MET A 26 6.78 1.74 -2.05
N CYS A 27 6.49 2.97 -2.51
CA CYS A 27 5.28 3.28 -3.27
C CYS A 27 5.24 2.50 -4.61
N LEU A 28 6.33 2.54 -5.38
CA LEU A 28 6.44 1.81 -6.64
C LEU A 28 6.31 0.29 -6.44
N MET A 29 6.93 -0.25 -5.38
CA MET A 29 6.84 -1.67 -5.05
C MET A 29 5.42 -2.07 -4.64
N SER A 30 4.69 -1.22 -3.92
CA SER A 30 3.29 -1.45 -3.56
C SER A 30 2.39 -1.51 -4.80
N ILE A 31 2.55 -0.56 -5.73
CA ILE A 31 1.82 -0.52 -7.00
C ILE A 31 2.16 -1.77 -7.85
N ALA A 32 3.44 -2.10 -7.99
CA ALA A 32 3.88 -3.28 -8.73
C ALA A 32 3.29 -4.57 -8.11
N GLY A 33 3.30 -4.68 -6.79
CA GLY A 33 2.69 -5.80 -6.07
C GLY A 33 1.20 -5.91 -6.34
N TYR A 34 0.47 -4.79 -6.34
CA TYR A 34 -0.95 -4.77 -6.70
C TYR A 34 -1.20 -5.29 -8.14
N VAL A 35 -0.40 -4.83 -9.12
CA VAL A 35 -0.48 -5.31 -10.51
C VAL A 35 -0.22 -6.82 -10.60
N ILE A 36 0.81 -7.34 -9.93
CA ILE A 36 1.10 -8.78 -9.96
C ILE A 36 -0.04 -9.58 -9.31
N VAL A 37 -0.58 -9.12 -8.18
CA VAL A 37 -1.72 -9.78 -7.52
C VAL A 37 -2.93 -9.83 -8.44
N THR A 38 -3.29 -8.73 -9.09
CA THR A 38 -4.45 -8.68 -9.99
C THR A 38 -4.27 -9.57 -11.21
N MET A 39 -3.07 -9.61 -11.80
CA MET A 39 -2.73 -10.53 -12.88
C MET A 39 -2.83 -12.00 -12.43
N PHE A 40 -2.30 -12.31 -11.25
CA PHE A 40 -2.36 -13.65 -10.68
C PHE A 40 -3.81 -14.08 -10.37
N GLU A 41 -4.64 -13.19 -9.84
CA GLU A 41 -6.06 -13.47 -9.60
C GLU A 41 -6.82 -13.74 -10.89
N ALA A 42 -6.58 -12.96 -11.95
CA ALA A 42 -7.17 -13.20 -13.26
C ALA A 42 -6.77 -14.59 -13.80
N PHE A 43 -5.48 -14.95 -13.67
CA PHE A 43 -4.97 -16.27 -14.04
C PHE A 43 -5.58 -17.41 -13.20
N ALA A 44 -5.70 -17.23 -11.88
CA ALA A 44 -6.27 -18.22 -10.99
C ALA A 44 -7.77 -18.45 -11.28
N ARG A 45 -8.52 -17.38 -11.57
CA ARG A 45 -9.93 -17.47 -11.96
C ARG A 45 -10.11 -18.22 -13.27
N SER A 46 -9.25 -18.00 -14.27
CA SER A 46 -9.34 -18.72 -15.55
C SER A 46 -9.08 -20.23 -15.40
N HIS A 47 -8.27 -20.62 -14.42
CA HIS A 47 -7.99 -22.03 -14.10
C HIS A 47 -8.89 -22.64 -13.01
N ARG A 48 -9.97 -21.94 -12.60
CA ARG A 48 -10.90 -22.37 -11.53
C ARG A 48 -10.21 -22.61 -10.17
N MET A 49 -9.11 -21.92 -9.90
CA MET A 49 -8.36 -22.00 -8.64
C MET A 49 -8.80 -20.94 -7.62
N GLU A 50 -10.11 -20.77 -7.42
CA GLU A 50 -10.65 -19.69 -6.58
C GLU A 50 -10.15 -19.73 -5.13
N ARG A 51 -9.84 -20.93 -4.61
CA ARG A 51 -9.30 -21.12 -3.26
C ARG A 51 -7.95 -20.43 -3.04
N LEU A 52 -7.12 -20.28 -4.08
CA LEU A 52 -5.83 -19.60 -3.96
C LEU A 52 -5.94 -18.08 -3.91
N THR A 53 -7.10 -17.52 -4.27
CA THR A 53 -7.29 -16.06 -4.35
C THR A 53 -7.83 -15.44 -3.05
N LYS A 54 -8.40 -16.25 -2.15
CA LYS A 54 -9.15 -15.75 -0.98
C LYS A 54 -8.58 -16.24 0.35
N GLY A 55 -8.61 -15.34 1.34
CA GLY A 55 -8.31 -15.63 2.75
C GLY A 55 -6.89 -16.10 3.03
N TYR A 56 -6.75 -16.92 4.07
CA TYR A 56 -5.48 -17.46 4.55
C TYR A 56 -4.73 -18.30 3.51
N CYS A 57 -5.44 -19.01 2.63
CA CYS A 57 -4.81 -19.82 1.58
C CYS A 57 -3.98 -18.97 0.62
N ALA A 58 -4.46 -17.77 0.27
CA ALA A 58 -3.72 -16.84 -0.57
C ALA A 58 -2.44 -16.35 0.13
N MET A 59 -2.54 -15.99 1.42
CA MET A 59 -1.39 -15.55 2.21
C MET A 59 -0.32 -16.65 2.32
N VAL A 60 -0.72 -17.89 2.61
CA VAL A 60 0.20 -19.04 2.70
C VAL A 60 0.85 -19.31 1.34
N PHE A 61 0.10 -19.22 0.24
CA PHE A 61 0.66 -19.37 -1.11
C PHE A 61 1.77 -18.34 -1.39
N TRP A 62 1.50 -17.05 -1.12
CA TRP A 62 2.50 -15.99 -1.31
C TRP A 62 3.70 -16.14 -0.37
N PHE A 63 3.49 -16.62 0.86
CA PHE A 63 4.57 -16.94 1.79
C PHE A 63 5.48 -18.07 1.25
N ILE A 64 4.89 -19.13 0.68
CA ILE A 64 5.64 -20.21 0.04
C ILE A 64 6.43 -19.68 -1.17
N MET A 65 5.82 -18.82 -2.00
CA MET A 65 6.51 -18.20 -3.14
C MET A 65 7.68 -17.32 -2.70
N LEU A 66 7.50 -16.53 -1.64
CA LEU A 66 8.57 -15.71 -1.05
C LEU A 66 9.71 -16.58 -0.50
N THR A 67 9.37 -17.67 0.18
CA THR A 67 10.36 -18.63 0.71
C THR A 67 11.11 -19.32 -0.43
N ALA A 68 10.39 -19.79 -1.46
CA ALA A 68 11.00 -20.40 -2.65
C ALA A 68 11.92 -19.43 -3.38
N TYR A 69 11.55 -18.14 -3.46
CA TYR A 69 12.42 -17.08 -3.98
C TYR A 69 13.72 -16.96 -3.17
N LEU A 70 13.65 -16.96 -1.83
CA LEU A 70 14.84 -16.89 -0.98
C LEU A 70 15.79 -18.06 -1.25
N PHE A 71 15.27 -19.29 -1.34
CA PHE A 71 16.08 -20.46 -1.70
C PHE A 71 16.67 -20.35 -3.11
N LEU A 72 15.89 -19.93 -4.10
CA LEU A 72 16.33 -19.80 -5.49
C LEU A 72 17.47 -18.77 -5.62
N PHE A 73 17.32 -17.60 -5.00
CA PHE A 73 18.34 -16.55 -5.09
C PHE A 73 19.61 -16.93 -4.37
N SER A 74 19.51 -17.54 -3.18
CA SER A 74 20.66 -18.04 -2.43
C SER A 74 21.38 -19.15 -3.20
N TRP A 75 20.64 -20.05 -3.83
CA TRP A 75 21.19 -21.08 -4.72
C TRP A 75 21.92 -20.48 -5.91
N MET A 76 21.32 -19.49 -6.58
CA MET A 76 21.93 -18.80 -7.72
C MET A 76 23.21 -18.08 -7.29
N TYR A 77 23.19 -17.37 -6.17
CA TYR A 77 24.36 -16.67 -5.64
C TYR A 77 25.47 -17.67 -5.28
N HIS A 78 25.13 -18.73 -4.54
CA HIS A 78 26.06 -19.79 -4.16
C HIS A 78 26.70 -20.44 -5.40
N PHE A 79 25.91 -20.70 -6.45
CA PHE A 79 26.40 -21.26 -7.69
C PHE A 79 27.39 -20.31 -8.41
N VAL A 80 27.09 -19.01 -8.47
CA VAL A 80 28.00 -18.02 -9.05
C VAL A 80 29.32 -17.96 -8.27
N VAL A 81 29.25 -17.95 -6.94
CA VAL A 81 30.42 -17.95 -6.07
C VAL A 81 31.25 -19.22 -6.28
N LEU A 82 30.63 -20.40 -6.26
CA LEU A 82 31.29 -21.68 -6.47
C LEU A 82 32.00 -21.74 -7.83
N SER A 83 31.31 -21.31 -8.90
CA SER A 83 31.86 -21.32 -10.26
C SER A 83 33.10 -20.44 -10.44
N ARG A 84 33.27 -19.41 -9.61
CA ARG A 84 34.40 -18.48 -9.68
C ARG A 84 35.47 -18.72 -8.61
N SER A 85 35.12 -19.38 -7.51
CA SER A 85 36.05 -19.70 -6.41
C SER A 85 37.22 -20.54 -6.89
N ASP A 86 36.96 -21.52 -7.76
CA ASP A 86 37.99 -22.39 -8.35
C ASP A 86 39.08 -21.63 -9.11
N SER A 87 38.73 -20.47 -9.68
CA SER A 87 39.67 -19.65 -10.46
C SER A 87 40.58 -18.77 -9.61
N LEU A 88 40.20 -18.50 -8.35
CA LEU A 88 40.85 -17.50 -7.51
C LEU A 88 41.55 -18.07 -6.28
N HIS A 89 41.54 -19.40 -6.09
CA HIS A 89 42.13 -20.08 -4.93
C HIS A 89 41.70 -19.49 -3.59
N VAL A 90 40.46 -18.98 -3.51
CA VAL A 90 39.89 -18.48 -2.25
C VAL A 90 39.56 -19.69 -1.39
N THR A 91 40.14 -19.73 -0.19
CA THR A 91 39.97 -20.82 0.78
C THR A 91 38.48 -21.07 1.09
N GLU A 92 38.10 -22.36 1.10
CA GLU A 92 36.72 -22.87 1.21
C GLU A 92 35.95 -22.46 2.47
N ASP A 93 36.61 -21.95 3.51
CA ASP A 93 36.04 -21.63 4.83
C ASP A 93 34.90 -20.58 4.83
N ASN A 94 34.50 -20.03 3.68
CA ASN A 94 33.44 -19.03 3.59
C ASN A 94 32.25 -19.41 2.68
N ASN A 95 32.21 -20.60 2.10
CA ASN A 95 31.16 -21.01 1.14
C ASN A 95 30.02 -21.81 1.80
N ASP A 96 29.43 -21.27 2.86
CA ASP A 96 28.27 -21.89 3.50
C ASP A 96 26.96 -21.37 2.89
N PHE A 97 26.16 -22.26 2.30
CA PHE A 97 24.84 -21.91 1.75
C PHE A 97 23.91 -21.27 2.78
N GLU A 98 24.02 -21.67 4.05
CA GLU A 98 23.28 -21.07 5.16
C GLU A 98 23.56 -19.58 5.31
N ARG A 99 24.84 -19.19 5.12
CA ARG A 99 25.29 -17.81 5.13
C ARG A 99 24.67 -17.00 3.99
N ASP A 100 24.68 -17.57 2.79
CA ASP A 100 24.10 -16.95 1.60
C ASP A 100 22.59 -16.74 1.76
N LEU A 101 21.91 -17.71 2.35
CA LEU A 101 20.49 -17.63 2.68
C LEU A 101 20.20 -16.55 3.73
N TRP A 102 21.03 -16.44 4.76
CA TRP A 102 20.92 -15.41 5.80
C TRP A 102 21.13 -14.00 5.22
N VAL A 103 22.18 -13.79 4.44
CA VAL A 103 22.47 -12.52 3.76
C VAL A 103 21.31 -12.11 2.85
N ASN A 104 20.79 -13.04 2.06
CA ASN A 104 19.65 -12.76 1.18
C ASN A 104 18.37 -12.43 1.97
N TYR A 105 18.10 -13.18 3.04
CA TYR A 105 16.98 -12.86 3.94
C TYR A 105 17.09 -11.43 4.48
N GLN A 106 18.25 -11.02 4.97
CA GLN A 106 18.46 -9.65 5.46
C GLN A 106 18.31 -8.59 4.37
N MET A 107 18.79 -8.87 3.16
CA MET A 107 18.70 -7.97 2.01
C MET A 107 17.24 -7.77 1.57
N LEU A 108 16.48 -8.88 1.48
CA LEU A 108 15.09 -8.85 1.05
C LEU A 108 14.18 -8.20 2.09
N THR A 109 14.39 -8.48 3.38
CA THR A 109 13.62 -7.90 4.50
C THR A 109 14.03 -6.48 4.85
N THR A 110 15.07 -5.94 4.18
CA THR A 110 15.65 -4.62 4.41
C THR A 110 16.11 -4.35 5.85
N ILE A 111 16.29 -5.40 6.67
CA ILE A 111 16.80 -5.28 8.04
C ILE A 111 18.24 -4.74 8.02
N GLY A 112 19.08 -5.30 7.13
CA GLY A 112 20.44 -4.82 6.88
C GLY A 112 21.33 -4.75 8.12
N LEU A 113 21.41 -5.84 8.90
CA LEU A 113 22.25 -5.89 10.12
C LEU A 113 23.72 -5.62 9.81
N GLY A 114 24.19 -6.12 8.66
CA GLY A 114 25.56 -5.86 8.19
C GLY A 114 26.63 -6.59 8.99
N ASP A 115 26.25 -7.71 9.60
CA ASP A 115 27.12 -8.77 10.14
C ASP A 115 27.82 -9.52 9.01
N GLU A 116 27.10 -9.81 7.93
CA GLU A 116 27.59 -10.55 6.78
C GLU A 116 27.39 -9.76 5.48
N TYR A 117 28.34 -9.92 4.56
CA TYR A 117 28.30 -9.27 3.26
C TYR A 117 28.62 -10.27 2.15
N PRO A 118 28.00 -10.12 0.98
CA PRO A 118 28.43 -10.84 -0.21
C PRO A 118 29.88 -10.46 -0.55
N ASN A 119 30.68 -11.43 -0.98
CA ASN A 119 32.08 -11.21 -1.28
C ASN A 119 32.21 -10.39 -2.56
N GLN A 120 32.44 -9.08 -2.40
CA GLN A 120 32.48 -8.11 -3.50
C GLN A 120 33.57 -8.40 -4.53
N VAL A 121 34.61 -9.16 -4.15
CA VAL A 121 35.72 -9.53 -5.04
C VAL A 121 35.29 -10.49 -6.14
N LEU A 122 34.26 -11.30 -5.89
CA LEU A 122 33.78 -12.33 -6.83
C LEU A 122 32.69 -11.83 -7.78
N ILE A 123 32.19 -10.61 -7.58
CA ILE A 123 31.03 -10.07 -8.30
C ILE A 123 31.51 -9.19 -9.45
N GLU A 124 31.17 -9.57 -10.69
CA GLU A 124 31.42 -8.76 -11.88
C GLU A 124 30.28 -7.77 -12.10
N SER A 125 30.52 -6.73 -12.93
CA SER A 125 29.51 -5.71 -13.22
C SER A 125 28.24 -6.28 -13.88
N THR A 126 28.37 -7.37 -14.63
CA THR A 126 27.25 -8.09 -15.25
C THR A 126 26.34 -8.72 -14.21
N ASP A 127 26.91 -9.28 -13.14
CA ASP A 127 26.13 -9.91 -12.08
C ASP A 127 25.43 -8.87 -11.23
N LEU A 128 26.01 -7.68 -11.04
CA LEU A 128 25.34 -6.58 -10.35
C LEU A 128 23.99 -6.25 -11.02
N PHE A 129 23.94 -6.26 -12.35
CA PHE A 129 22.69 -6.03 -13.06
C PHE A 129 21.71 -7.20 -12.89
N ALA A 130 22.19 -8.44 -13.01
CA ALA A 130 21.36 -9.62 -12.82
C ALA A 130 20.81 -9.71 -11.38
N PHE A 131 21.66 -9.54 -10.37
CA PHE A 131 21.27 -9.49 -8.96
C PHE A 131 20.32 -8.34 -8.68
N GLY A 132 20.51 -7.17 -9.31
CA GLY A 132 19.56 -6.06 -9.23
C GLY A 132 18.17 -6.43 -9.72
N LEU A 133 18.08 -7.05 -10.91
CA LEU A 133 16.80 -7.50 -11.47
C LEU A 133 16.13 -8.59 -10.63
N VAL A 134 16.89 -9.57 -10.17
CA VAL A 134 16.33 -10.65 -9.35
C VAL A 134 15.91 -10.11 -7.97
N SER A 135 16.68 -9.20 -7.37
CA SER A 135 16.31 -8.52 -6.13
C SER A 135 15.02 -7.72 -6.27
N LEU A 136 14.84 -7.00 -7.40
CA LEU A 136 13.59 -6.30 -7.71
C LEU A 136 12.41 -7.27 -7.71
N PHE A 137 12.55 -8.43 -8.35
CA PHE A 137 11.51 -9.46 -8.35
C PHE A 137 11.21 -9.98 -6.93
N GLY A 138 12.24 -10.16 -6.10
CA GLY A 138 12.10 -10.48 -4.68
C GLY A 138 11.27 -9.44 -3.94
N TYR A 139 11.60 -8.16 -4.07
CA TYR A 139 10.88 -7.07 -3.43
C TYR A 139 9.42 -7.01 -3.90
N VAL A 140 9.12 -7.29 -5.18
CA VAL A 140 7.72 -7.31 -5.64
C VAL A 140 6.99 -8.46 -4.97
N THR A 141 7.61 -9.64 -4.88
CA THR A 141 7.03 -10.80 -4.19
C THR A 141 6.81 -10.56 -2.69
N LEU A 142 7.71 -9.80 -2.05
CA LEU A 142 7.52 -9.37 -0.66
C LEU A 142 6.34 -8.40 -0.55
N ALA A 143 6.23 -7.42 -1.45
CA ALA A 143 5.12 -6.46 -1.47
C ALA A 143 3.76 -7.15 -1.73
N THR A 144 3.70 -8.14 -2.63
CA THR A 144 2.48 -8.91 -2.88
C THR A 144 2.06 -9.71 -1.63
N PHE A 145 3.03 -10.34 -0.96
CA PHE A 145 2.81 -11.05 0.30
C PHE A 145 2.26 -10.10 1.38
N LEU A 146 2.91 -8.96 1.61
CA LEU A 146 2.49 -7.97 2.60
C LEU A 146 1.09 -7.43 2.31
N ASN A 147 0.77 -7.11 1.05
CA ASN A 147 -0.58 -6.67 0.65
C ASN A 147 -1.64 -7.72 1.00
N LYS A 148 -1.36 -9.00 0.75
CA LYS A 148 -2.27 -10.10 1.11
C LYS A 148 -2.35 -10.31 2.63
N SER A 149 -1.24 -10.22 3.35
CA SER A 149 -1.22 -10.27 4.81
C SER A 149 -2.06 -9.14 5.42
N CYS A 150 -1.92 -7.90 4.95
CA CYS A 150 -2.73 -6.78 5.38
C CYS A 150 -4.23 -7.04 5.16
N SER A 151 -4.62 -7.59 4.00
CA SER A 151 -6.03 -7.92 3.74
C SER A 151 -6.61 -8.97 4.69
N VAL A 152 -5.79 -9.93 5.14
CA VAL A 152 -6.19 -10.96 6.10
C VAL A 152 -6.18 -10.42 7.54
N CYS A 153 -5.27 -9.51 7.86
CA CYS A 153 -5.16 -8.91 9.17
C CYS A 153 -6.15 -7.75 9.39
N ALA A 154 -6.64 -7.09 8.32
CA ALA A 154 -7.52 -5.93 8.40
C ALA A 154 -8.75 -6.13 9.32
N PRO A 155 -9.45 -7.28 9.29
CA PRO A 155 -10.58 -7.52 10.20
C PRO A 155 -10.20 -7.49 11.70
N TYR A 156 -8.95 -7.80 12.06
CA TYR A 156 -8.47 -7.75 13.44
C TYR A 156 -8.12 -6.34 13.91
N PHE A 157 -7.89 -5.41 12.97
CA PHE A 157 -7.57 -4.02 13.26
C PHE A 157 -8.79 -3.09 13.13
N HIS A 158 -9.91 -3.60 12.63
CA HIS A 158 -11.16 -2.85 12.41
C HIS A 158 -11.95 -2.49 13.69
N ASP A 159 -11.42 -2.79 14.88
CA ASP A 159 -11.97 -2.23 16.14
C ASP A 159 -11.58 -0.75 16.35
N GLY A 160 -10.73 -0.18 15.50
CA GLY A 160 -10.60 1.27 15.35
C GLY A 160 -11.48 1.75 14.21
N LEU A 161 -12.40 2.70 14.48
CA LEU A 161 -13.14 3.42 13.43
C LEU A 161 -12.17 3.80 12.32
N THR A 162 -12.52 3.48 11.07
CA THR A 162 -11.73 3.94 9.93
C THR A 162 -11.58 5.47 10.02
N LEU A 163 -10.44 6.03 9.60
CA LEU A 163 -10.21 7.47 9.69
C LEU A 163 -11.35 8.24 9.01
N GLU A 164 -11.94 7.69 7.95
CA GLU A 164 -13.15 8.20 7.30
C GLU A 164 -14.36 8.17 8.21
N GLU A 165 -14.72 7.04 8.84
CA GLU A 165 -15.83 6.99 9.81
C GLU A 165 -15.62 7.94 10.99
N LEU A 166 -14.37 8.07 11.47
CA LEU A 166 -14.00 9.04 12.51
C LEU A 166 -14.11 10.49 12.04
N LEU A 167 -13.85 10.75 10.75
CA LEU A 167 -14.00 12.07 10.12
C LEU A 167 -15.47 12.40 9.88
N GLU A 168 -16.26 11.41 9.45
CA GLU A 168 -17.70 11.53 9.24
C GLU A 168 -18.41 11.77 10.57
N GLU A 169 -18.13 10.97 11.61
CA GLU A 169 -18.67 11.16 12.96
C GLU A 169 -18.33 12.56 13.49
N LYS A 170 -17.08 13.01 13.28
CA LYS A 170 -16.64 14.33 13.73
C LYS A 170 -17.25 15.47 12.92
N MET A 171 -17.46 15.29 11.60
CA MET A 171 -18.16 16.27 10.75
C MET A 171 -19.64 16.35 11.11
N GLU A 172 -20.30 15.22 11.34
CA GLU A 172 -21.71 15.17 11.76
C GLU A 172 -21.91 15.91 13.08
N LYS A 173 -21.00 15.71 14.05
CA LYS A 173 -21.00 16.40 15.35
C LYS A 173 -20.74 17.91 15.24
N LEU A 174 -19.92 18.33 14.27
CA LEU A 174 -19.68 19.75 13.99
C LEU A 174 -20.88 20.41 13.29
N MET A 175 -21.57 19.68 12.41
CA MET A 175 -22.78 20.17 11.75
C MET A 175 -23.95 20.31 12.71
N SER A 176 -24.16 19.34 13.61
CA SER A 176 -25.24 19.40 14.61
C SER A 176 -25.04 20.53 15.63
N SER A 177 -23.80 20.71 16.14
CA SER A 177 -23.49 21.83 17.05
C SER A 177 -23.61 23.21 16.38
N THR A 178 -23.33 23.31 15.08
CA THR A 178 -23.52 24.56 14.33
C THR A 178 -25.01 24.92 14.15
N SER A 179 -25.88 23.92 13.98
CA SER A 179 -27.33 24.16 13.89
C SER A 179 -27.95 24.59 15.23
N GLU A 180 -27.49 24.05 16.35
CA GLU A 180 -27.99 24.44 17.68
C GLU A 180 -27.64 25.90 18.01
N SER A 181 -26.39 26.32 17.75
CA SER A 181 -25.96 27.71 17.96
C SER A 181 -26.76 28.75 17.14
N LYS A 182 -27.19 28.40 15.92
CA LYS A 182 -28.02 29.29 15.08
C LYS A 182 -29.46 29.40 15.54
N ASN A 183 -30.02 28.37 16.16
CA ASN A 183 -31.38 28.44 16.70
C ASN A 183 -31.43 29.26 17.99
N GLU A 184 -30.42 29.12 18.86
CA GLU A 184 -30.34 29.88 20.12
C GLU A 184 -30.21 31.40 19.86
N SER A 185 -29.45 31.79 18.85
CA SER A 185 -29.33 33.20 18.44
C SER A 185 -30.52 33.75 17.63
N ARG A 186 -31.42 32.87 17.15
CA ARG A 186 -32.63 33.27 16.43
C ARG A 186 -33.82 33.50 17.37
N GLU A 187 -33.92 32.73 18.45
CA GLU A 187 -34.96 32.95 19.48
C GLU A 187 -34.73 34.26 20.25
N GLU A 188 -33.49 34.73 20.40
CA GLU A 188 -33.19 36.02 21.03
C GLU A 188 -33.62 37.24 20.18
N TYR A 189 -33.88 37.08 18.88
CA TYR A 189 -34.23 38.20 17.97
C TYR A 189 -35.72 38.26 17.57
N ILE A 190 -36.51 37.23 17.89
CA ILE A 190 -37.94 37.19 17.49
C ILE A 190 -38.85 37.87 18.53
N ASP A 191 -38.37 38.12 19.75
CA ASP A 191 -39.19 38.76 20.80
C ASP A 191 -39.41 40.29 20.59
N ASP A 192 -38.88 40.88 19.50
CA ASP A 192 -38.96 42.33 19.24
C ASP A 192 -39.81 42.73 18.01
N CYS A 193 -40.50 41.80 17.31
CA CYS A 193 -41.18 42.12 16.04
C CYS A 193 -42.66 41.71 15.92
N ASP A 194 -43.32 41.22 16.99
CA ASP A 194 -44.66 40.62 16.88
C ASP A 194 -45.86 41.61 16.91
N ASP A 195 -45.65 42.93 16.84
CA ASP A 195 -46.77 43.89 16.93
C ASP A 195 -47.38 44.36 15.59
N GLU A 196 -46.87 43.99 14.40
CA GLU A 196 -47.39 44.54 13.12
C GLU A 196 -47.96 43.55 12.08
N ALA A 197 -47.87 42.23 12.24
CA ALA A 197 -48.21 41.28 11.16
C ALA A 197 -49.65 40.74 11.14
N SER A 198 -50.55 41.23 12.01
CA SER A 198 -51.93 40.70 12.13
C SER A 198 -52.92 41.16 11.04
N GLN A 199 -52.48 41.76 9.91
CA GLN A 199 -53.40 42.37 8.94
C GLN A 199 -53.36 41.89 7.49
N LEU A 200 -52.57 40.90 7.08
CA LEU A 200 -52.61 40.42 5.69
C LEU A 200 -52.81 38.91 5.51
N HIS A 201 -54.09 38.59 5.26
CA HIS A 201 -54.52 37.91 4.04
C HIS A 201 -54.08 36.45 3.88
N ASN A 202 -54.93 35.46 4.20
CA ASN A 202 -56.14 35.11 3.45
C ASN A 202 -55.97 35.25 1.91
N CYS A 203 -55.09 34.44 1.32
CA CYS A 203 -55.14 34.10 -0.09
C CYS A 203 -54.86 32.60 -0.27
N ARG A 204 -55.95 31.83 -0.36
CA ARG A 204 -55.95 30.39 -0.64
C ARG A 204 -55.90 30.21 -2.15
N ILE A 205 -54.74 29.84 -2.68
CA ILE A 205 -54.59 29.45 -4.09
C ILE A 205 -54.59 27.93 -4.16
N GLU A 206 -55.67 27.35 -4.68
CA GLU A 206 -55.73 25.96 -5.11
C GLU A 206 -55.03 25.85 -6.48
N VAL A 207 -53.93 25.11 -6.54
CA VAL A 207 -53.29 24.74 -7.82
C VAL A 207 -53.67 23.31 -8.15
N ALA A 208 -54.43 23.18 -9.23
CA ALA A 208 -54.89 21.92 -9.78
C ALA A 208 -53.75 21.15 -10.49
N ASP A 209 -53.84 19.84 -10.31
CA ASP A 209 -53.02 18.78 -10.87
C ASP A 209 -53.06 18.78 -12.42
N LYS A 210 -51.90 18.62 -13.08
CA LYS A 210 -51.82 18.32 -14.51
C LYS A 210 -50.73 17.28 -14.75
N SER A 211 -51.20 16.16 -15.27
CA SER A 211 -50.42 15.04 -15.78
C SER A 211 -49.60 15.39 -17.03
N ASN A 212 -48.72 14.46 -17.36
CA ASN A 212 -48.05 14.19 -18.64
C ASN A 212 -46.62 14.74 -18.80
N GLY A 213 -45.67 13.83 -18.56
CA GLY A 213 -44.77 13.33 -19.60
C GLY A 213 -43.71 14.28 -20.15
N ASN A 214 -42.45 14.00 -19.84
CA ASN A 214 -41.44 13.73 -20.85
C ASN A 214 -40.10 13.34 -20.19
N ASP A 215 -39.60 12.19 -20.62
CA ASP A 215 -38.20 11.82 -20.80
C ASP A 215 -37.13 12.79 -20.28
N THR A 216 -36.48 12.38 -19.20
CA THR A 216 -35.08 12.71 -18.95
C THR A 216 -34.30 11.42 -18.82
N VAL A 217 -33.55 11.12 -19.89
CA VAL A 217 -32.46 10.16 -19.89
C VAL A 217 -31.44 10.63 -18.85
N GLU A 218 -31.46 10.04 -17.66
CA GLU A 218 -30.31 10.08 -16.77
C GLU A 218 -29.23 9.20 -17.39
N ILE A 219 -28.21 9.87 -17.92
CA ILE A 219 -26.91 9.28 -18.18
C ILE A 219 -26.39 8.86 -16.81
N GLU A 220 -26.54 7.58 -16.50
CA GLU A 220 -25.87 6.94 -15.38
C GLU A 220 -24.37 7.00 -15.70
N ALA A 221 -23.74 8.10 -15.27
CA ALA A 221 -22.30 8.25 -15.25
C ALA A 221 -21.78 7.19 -14.29
N VAL A 222 -21.37 6.06 -14.87
CA VAL A 222 -20.58 5.01 -14.24
C VAL A 222 -19.28 5.65 -13.73
N SER A 223 -19.32 6.25 -12.54
CA SER A 223 -18.14 6.56 -11.75
C SER A 223 -17.74 5.32 -10.95
N VAL A 224 -17.38 4.25 -11.66
CA VAL A 224 -16.70 3.09 -11.08
C VAL A 224 -15.20 3.33 -11.23
N VAL A 225 -14.65 4.30 -10.49
CA VAL A 225 -13.19 4.49 -10.41
C VAL A 225 -12.69 4.85 -8.99
N THR A 226 -13.53 5.15 -8.00
CA THR A 226 -13.02 5.54 -6.67
C THR A 226 -13.71 4.84 -5.50
N ARG A 227 -13.94 3.53 -5.62
CA ARG A 227 -13.86 2.62 -4.47
C ARG A 227 -12.69 1.69 -4.74
N TRP A 228 -11.77 1.56 -3.79
CA TRP A 228 -10.47 0.86 -3.88
C TRP A 228 -9.27 1.76 -4.23
N LEU A 229 -9.10 2.84 -3.48
CA LEU A 229 -7.81 3.25 -2.92
C LEU A 229 -8.03 3.47 -1.42
#